data_AF-A0A7S2LVF3-F1
#
_entry.id   AF-A0A7S2LVF3-F1
#
_cell.length_a   1.000
_cell.length_b   1.000
_cell.length_c   1.000
_cell.angle_alpha   90.00
_cell.angle_beta   90.00
_cell.angle_gamma   90.00
#
_symmetry.space_group_name_H-M   'P 1'
#
loop_
_entity.id
_entity.type
_entity.pdbx_description
1 polymer ?
#
loop_
_entity_poly.entity_id
_entity_poly.type
_entity_poly.pdbx_seq_one_letter_code
_entity_poly.pdbx_strand_id
1 'polypeptide(L)'
;GAGRKPEYPAAQRAFYTGFKKLHGIKVETVFLPNGISTIFGPVSARRSDIPVLQMSNLNEFLVRIQIHNQHEYSALGDSAYHVNLRCICSYFKRYAGQQPLTDHERRCNRAIKKARESIEYSYGLLSELFHICSSSRHNRLAKEHPYAIEQLRAAHLLCNIYVCLNGEKASGHNMFCCRPPVLEDYLTL
;
A
#
# COMPACT_ATOMS: atom_id res chain seq x y z
N GLY A 1 -35.48 16.11 15.72
CA GLY A 1 -34.27 15.53 15.10
C GLY A 1 -34.34 14.03 15.24
N ALA A 2 -34.02 13.27 14.19
CA ALA A 2 -34.06 11.81 14.26
C ALA A 2 -33.08 11.30 15.33
N GLY A 3 -33.51 10.32 16.14
CA GLY A 3 -32.68 9.69 17.15
C GLY A 3 -31.46 9.01 16.53
N ARG A 4 -30.32 9.03 17.24
CA ARG A 4 -29.12 8.29 16.78
C ARG A 4 -29.43 6.80 16.79
N LYS A 5 -29.06 6.10 15.71
CA LYS A 5 -29.15 4.64 15.66
C LYS A 5 -28.34 4.03 16.82
N PRO A 6 -28.82 2.96 17.49
CA PRO A 6 -28.12 2.32 18.61
C PRO A 6 -26.68 1.91 18.27
N GLU A 7 -26.43 1.60 17.00
CA GLU A 7 -25.15 1.11 16.49
C GLU A 7 -24.11 2.22 16.26
N TYR A 8 -24.54 3.49 16.34
CA TYR A 8 -23.68 4.64 16.06
C TYR A 8 -22.37 4.65 16.86
N PRO A 9 -22.37 4.40 18.19
CA PRO A 9 -21.12 4.35 18.97
C PRO A 9 -20.19 3.20 18.57
N ALA A 10 -20.75 2.04 18.18
CA ALA A 10 -19.97 0.91 17.71
C ALA A 10 -19.30 1.22 16.36
N ALA A 11 -20.06 1.81 15.42
CA ALA A 11 -19.55 2.22 14.11
C ALA A 11 -18.43 3.27 14.22
N GLN A 12 -18.59 4.29 15.08
CA GLN A 12 -17.52 5.28 15.32
C GLN A 12 -16.23 4.59 15.80
N ARG A 13 -16.33 3.72 16.81
CA ARG A 13 -15.18 2.97 17.34
C ARG A 13 -14.57 2.01 16.32
N ALA A 14 -15.35 1.50 15.37
CA ALA A 14 -14.86 0.56 14.36
C ALA A 14 -13.92 1.21 13.35
N PHE A 15 -14.11 2.49 13.01
CA PHE A 15 -13.34 3.21 11.98
C PHE A 15 -12.38 4.28 12.52
N TYR A 16 -12.50 4.64 13.79
CA TYR A 16 -11.61 5.61 14.42
C TYR A 16 -10.21 5.03 14.64
N THR A 17 -9.19 5.72 14.14
CA THR A 17 -7.78 5.44 14.42
C THR A 17 -7.20 6.49 15.37
N GLY A 18 -6.65 6.03 16.49
CA GLY A 18 -5.99 6.91 17.47
C GLY A 18 -4.70 7.53 16.92
N PHE A 19 -4.05 6.88 15.94
CA PHE A 19 -2.78 7.34 15.39
C PHE A 19 -2.93 8.64 14.58
N LYS A 20 -3.94 8.71 13.70
CA LYS A 20 -4.26 9.91 12.91
C LYS A 20 -5.40 10.74 13.50
N LYS A 21 -6.02 10.29 14.61
CA LYS A 21 -7.16 10.92 15.28
C LYS A 21 -8.33 11.21 14.33
N LEU A 22 -8.62 10.28 13.43
CA LEU A 22 -9.68 10.40 12.43
C LEU A 22 -10.43 9.08 12.21
N HIS A 23 -11.58 9.15 11.56
CA HIS A 23 -12.28 7.98 11.05
C HIS A 23 -11.87 7.74 9.60
N GLY A 24 -11.53 6.50 9.24
CA GLY A 24 -11.11 6.23 7.88
C GLY A 24 -11.08 4.76 7.50
N ILE A 25 -10.88 4.55 6.21
CA ILE A 25 -10.50 3.28 5.60
C ILE A 25 -9.11 3.44 4.99
N LYS A 26 -8.43 2.33 4.81
CA LYS A 26 -7.13 2.26 4.13
C LYS A 26 -7.06 1.00 3.28
N VAL A 27 -6.10 0.97 2.37
CA VAL A 27 -5.72 -0.21 1.61
C VAL A 27 -4.27 -0.55 1.96
N GLU A 28 -3.95 -1.84 1.92
CA GLU A 28 -2.56 -2.28 1.76
C GLU A 28 -2.26 -2.24 0.26
N THR A 29 -1.10 -1.71 -0.11
CA THR A 29 -0.67 -1.66 -1.52
C THR A 29 0.70 -2.28 -1.68
N VAL A 30 0.92 -2.93 -2.82
CA VAL A 30 2.24 -3.37 -3.27
C VAL A 30 2.52 -2.68 -4.59
N PHE A 31 3.52 -1.78 -4.57
CA PHE A 31 4.00 -1.14 -5.79
C PHE A 31 4.97 -2.08 -6.51
N LEU A 32 4.71 -2.34 -7.78
CA LEU A 32 5.51 -3.24 -8.60
C LEU A 32 6.53 -2.45 -9.44
N PRO A 33 7.69 -3.06 -9.77
CA PRO A 33 8.73 -2.39 -10.56
C PRO A 33 8.27 -1.86 -11.91
N ASN A 34 7.22 -2.44 -12.50
CA ASN A 34 6.62 -2.02 -13.76
C ASN A 34 5.67 -0.81 -13.63
N GLY A 35 5.55 -0.20 -12.44
CA GLY A 35 4.83 1.05 -12.22
C GLY A 35 3.36 0.90 -11.83
N ILE A 36 2.80 -0.31 -11.86
CA ILE A 36 1.43 -0.57 -11.36
C ILE A 36 1.45 -0.94 -9.88
N SER A 37 0.29 -0.87 -9.24
CA SER A 37 0.12 -1.27 -7.84
C SER A 37 -0.96 -2.34 -7.69
N THR A 38 -0.74 -3.31 -6.81
CA THR A 38 -1.81 -4.21 -6.34
C THR A 38 -2.33 -3.71 -5.01
N ILE A 39 -3.60 -4.01 -4.69
CA ILE A 39 -4.22 -3.56 -3.44
C ILE A 39 -4.96 -4.69 -2.72
N PHE A 40 -4.95 -4.63 -1.39
CA PHE A 40 -5.84 -5.38 -0.52
C PHE A 40 -6.68 -4.42 0.35
N GLY A 41 -7.95 -4.78 0.56
CA GLY A 41 -8.94 -3.96 1.25
C GLY A 41 -9.96 -3.32 0.30
N PRO A 42 -10.57 -2.18 0.64
CA PRO A 42 -10.31 -1.35 1.82
C PRO A 42 -10.65 -2.04 3.15
N VAL A 43 -9.91 -1.68 4.20
CA VAL A 43 -10.13 -2.12 5.58
C VAL A 43 -10.24 -0.90 6.50
N SER A 44 -10.76 -1.08 7.71
CA SER A 44 -10.78 -0.01 8.70
C SER A 44 -9.37 0.52 9.00
N ALA A 45 -9.20 1.85 8.97
CA ALA A 45 -7.95 2.51 9.33
C ALA A 45 -7.59 2.36 10.82
N ARG A 46 -8.52 1.85 11.65
CA ARG A 46 -8.25 1.50 13.05
C ARG A 46 -7.24 0.35 13.18
N ARG A 47 -7.24 -0.59 12.23
CA ARG A 47 -6.32 -1.72 12.27
C ARG A 47 -4.88 -1.23 12.01
N SER A 48 -3.91 -1.70 12.77
CA SER A 48 -2.50 -1.48 12.46
C SER A 48 -2.10 -2.26 11.20
N ASP A 49 -0.91 -1.98 10.65
CA ASP A 49 -0.51 -2.53 9.35
C ASP A 49 -0.26 -4.05 9.39
N ILE A 50 0.35 -4.56 10.46
CA ILE A 50 0.64 -6.01 10.60
C ILE A 50 -0.63 -6.89 10.56
N PRO A 51 -1.72 -6.60 11.30
CA PRO A 51 -2.97 -7.33 11.13
C PRO A 51 -3.55 -7.24 9.72
N VAL A 52 -3.38 -6.12 9.01
CA VAL A 52 -3.86 -6.01 7.62
C VAL A 52 -3.06 -6.92 6.70
N LEU A 53 -1.75 -6.98 6.88
CA LEU A 53 -0.89 -7.91 6.17
C LEU A 53 -1.26 -9.38 6.43
N GLN A 54 -1.60 -9.72 7.67
CA GLN A 54 -2.11 -11.07 8.00
C GLN A 54 -3.45 -11.35 7.31
N MET A 55 -4.31 -10.34 7.18
CA MET A 55 -5.60 -10.47 6.48
C MET A 55 -5.42 -10.66 4.97
N SER A 56 -4.42 -10.04 4.36
CA SER A 56 -4.14 -10.18 2.93
C SER A 56 -3.40 -11.46 2.57
N ASN A 57 -2.75 -12.10 3.55
CA ASN A 57 -1.95 -13.30 3.36
C ASN A 57 -0.80 -13.09 2.34
N LEU A 58 -0.33 -11.84 2.22
CA LEU A 58 0.66 -11.44 1.21
C LEU A 58 2.00 -12.14 1.40
N ASN A 59 2.48 -12.29 2.64
CA ASN A 59 3.75 -12.97 2.90
C ASN A 59 3.72 -14.43 2.43
N GLU A 60 2.65 -15.15 2.76
CA GLU A 60 2.44 -16.55 2.40
C GLU A 60 2.23 -16.71 0.89
N PHE A 61 1.52 -15.78 0.27
CA PHE A 61 1.39 -15.72 -1.19
C PHE A 61 2.76 -15.57 -1.86
N LEU A 62 3.59 -14.61 -1.40
CA LEU A 62 4.93 -14.39 -1.95
C LEU A 62 5.84 -15.62 -1.76
N VAL A 63 5.78 -16.30 -0.61
CA VAL A 63 6.51 -17.56 -0.39
C VAL A 63 6.08 -18.61 -1.41
N ARG A 64 4.77 -18.76 -1.64
CA ARG A 64 4.22 -19.80 -2.51
C ARG A 64 4.62 -19.62 -3.97
N ILE A 65 4.58 -18.40 -4.50
CA ILE A 65 4.92 -18.13 -5.91
C ILE A 65 6.42 -18.23 -6.19
N GLN A 66 7.27 -18.28 -5.16
CA GLN A 66 8.72 -18.33 -5.27
C GLN A 66 9.32 -19.71 -4.95
N ILE A 67 8.49 -20.75 -4.71
CA ILE A 67 8.95 -22.06 -4.22
C ILE A 67 10.00 -22.75 -5.12
N HIS A 68 10.02 -22.40 -6.40
CA HIS A 68 10.96 -22.94 -7.39
C HIS A 68 12.07 -21.96 -7.79
N ASN A 69 12.13 -20.78 -7.17
CA ASN A 69 13.16 -19.80 -7.47
C ASN A 69 14.48 -20.18 -6.81
N GLN A 70 15.59 -19.94 -7.50
CA GLN A 70 16.93 -20.10 -6.92
C GLN A 70 17.21 -19.07 -5.82
N HIS A 71 16.54 -17.92 -5.89
CA HIS A 71 16.65 -16.83 -4.94
C HIS A 71 15.26 -16.43 -4.44
N GLU A 72 15.16 -16.22 -3.12
CA GLU A 72 13.97 -15.63 -2.50
C GLU A 72 14.00 -14.11 -2.66
N TYR A 73 12.85 -13.53 -3.00
CA TYR A 73 12.69 -12.09 -3.14
C TYR A 73 11.69 -11.59 -2.11
N SER A 74 12.00 -10.45 -1.49
CA SER A 74 11.13 -9.84 -0.47
C SER A 74 10.55 -8.53 -0.94
N ALA A 75 9.27 -8.28 -0.60
CA ALA A 75 8.68 -6.96 -0.70
C ALA A 75 9.25 -6.05 0.39
N LEU A 76 9.51 -4.80 0.02
CA LEU A 76 9.97 -3.78 0.96
C LEU A 76 8.77 -3.15 1.68
N GLY A 77 8.72 -3.36 3.00
CA GLY A 77 7.78 -2.71 3.90
C GLY A 77 8.37 -1.49 4.61
N ASP A 78 7.51 -0.75 5.29
CA ASP A 78 7.94 0.25 6.28
C ASP A 78 8.54 -0.38 7.55
N SER A 79 8.93 0.46 8.51
CA SER A 79 9.55 -0.01 9.76
C SER A 79 8.67 -0.82 10.69
N ALA A 80 7.35 -0.76 10.54
CA ALA A 80 6.45 -1.59 11.32
C ALA A 80 6.59 -3.07 10.92
N TYR A 81 7.04 -3.35 9.70
CA TYR A 81 7.33 -4.70 9.19
C TYR A 81 8.69 -5.25 9.64
N HIS A 82 9.31 -4.71 10.68
CA HIS A 82 10.46 -5.33 11.34
C HIS A 82 10.04 -6.52 12.22
N VAL A 83 9.22 -7.39 11.65
CA VAL A 83 8.77 -8.67 12.17
C VAL A 83 9.46 -9.76 11.35
N ASN A 84 9.65 -10.95 11.93
CA ASN A 84 10.39 -12.04 11.30
C ASN A 84 9.56 -12.74 10.19
N LEU A 85 9.26 -12.00 9.12
CA LEU A 85 8.57 -12.46 7.91
C LEU A 85 9.59 -12.96 6.89
N ARG A 86 9.18 -13.88 6.02
CA ARG A 86 10.08 -14.52 5.04
C ARG A 86 10.24 -13.66 3.79
N CYS A 87 9.12 -13.22 3.22
CA CYS A 87 9.10 -12.50 1.94
C CYS A 87 8.72 -11.02 2.08
N ILE A 88 8.77 -10.47 3.29
CA ILE A 88 8.57 -9.03 3.54
C ILE A 88 9.65 -8.57 4.49
N CYS A 89 10.38 -7.53 4.11
CA CYS A 89 11.47 -6.99 4.91
C CYS A 89 11.34 -5.48 5.06
N SER A 90 11.93 -4.95 6.12
CA SER A 90 12.14 -3.52 6.32
C SER A 90 13.61 -3.18 6.11
N TYR A 91 13.90 -1.89 5.96
CA TYR A 91 15.26 -1.38 6.04
C TYR A 91 15.98 -1.88 7.31
N PHE A 92 17.30 -2.07 7.19
CA PHE A 92 18.14 -2.46 8.32
C PHE A 92 18.12 -1.35 9.37
N LYS A 93 17.69 -1.69 10.59
CA LYS A 93 17.61 -0.78 11.72
C LYS A 93 18.28 -1.40 12.93
N ARG A 94 18.94 -0.56 13.74
CA ARG A 94 19.56 -0.94 15.02
C ARG A 94 18.91 -0.14 16.13
N TYR A 95 18.64 -0.80 17.25
CA TYR A 95 18.13 -0.20 18.48
C TYR A 95 19.28 0.15 19.43
N ALA A 96 19.00 0.95 20.46
CA ALA A 96 20.00 1.35 21.45
C ALA A 96 20.68 0.11 22.06
N GLY A 97 22.03 0.14 22.13
CA GLY A 97 22.84 -0.96 22.64
C GLY A 97 23.23 -2.03 21.61
N GLN A 98 22.75 -1.95 20.37
CA GLN A 98 23.18 -2.85 19.30
C GLN A 98 24.39 -2.30 18.55
N GLN A 99 25.17 -3.20 17.92
CA GLN A 99 26.27 -2.79 17.07
C GLN A 99 25.79 -1.90 15.91
N PRO A 100 26.61 -0.92 15.48
CA PRO A 100 26.30 -0.07 14.34
C PRO A 100 26.01 -0.90 13.08
N LEU A 101 25.21 -0.33 12.17
CA LEU A 101 25.00 -0.93 10.85
C LEU A 101 26.34 -1.12 10.13
N THR A 102 26.51 -2.27 9.50
CA THR A 102 27.67 -2.55 8.64
C THR A 102 27.63 -1.68 7.39
N ASP A 103 28.77 -1.53 6.70
CA ASP A 103 28.81 -0.78 5.44
C ASP A 103 27.98 -1.44 4.33
N HIS A 104 27.83 -2.76 4.37
CA HIS A 104 26.93 -3.48 3.50
C HIS A 104 25.46 -3.08 3.76
N GLU A 105 25.00 -3.14 5.01
CA GLU A 105 23.64 -2.75 5.39
C GLU A 105 23.34 -1.29 5.05
N ARG A 106 24.31 -0.38 5.26
CA ARG A 106 24.17 1.04 4.87
C ARG A 106 24.02 1.19 3.37
N ARG A 107 24.76 0.42 2.56
CA ARG A 107 24.60 0.40 1.09
C ARG A 107 23.21 -0.09 0.69
N CYS A 108 22.73 -1.19 1.28
CA CYS A 108 21.39 -1.70 1.04
C CYS A 108 20.32 -0.66 1.41
N ASN A 109 20.41 -0.03 2.58
CA ASN A 109 19.48 1.02 2.98
C ASN A 109 19.47 2.22 2.03
N ARG A 110 20.62 2.60 1.45
CA ARG A 110 20.67 3.67 0.42
C ARG A 110 19.94 3.27 -0.86
N ALA A 111 20.07 2.04 -1.31
CA ALA A 111 19.34 1.54 -2.48
C ALA A 111 17.83 1.47 -2.20
N ILE A 112 17.46 0.90 -1.05
CA ILE A 112 16.08 0.81 -0.55
C ILE A 112 15.42 2.20 -0.46
N LYS A 113 16.15 3.21 0.03
CA LYS A 113 15.62 4.58 0.14
C LYS A 113 15.18 5.14 -1.21
N LYS A 114 15.98 4.94 -2.27
CA LYS A 114 15.62 5.36 -3.63
C LYS A 114 14.36 4.65 -4.14
N ALA A 115 14.28 3.34 -3.93
CA ALA A 115 13.10 2.56 -4.30
C ALA A 115 11.83 3.01 -3.53
N ARG A 116 11.98 3.48 -2.28
CA ARG A 116 10.86 4.01 -1.50
C ARG A 116 10.33 5.33 -2.04
N GLU A 117 11.18 6.21 -2.56
CA GLU A 117 10.76 7.48 -3.17
C GLU A 117 9.77 7.24 -4.32
N SER A 118 9.98 6.17 -5.11
CA SER A 118 9.06 5.71 -6.17
C SER A 118 7.64 5.43 -5.67
N ILE A 119 7.51 4.82 -4.50
CA ILE A 119 6.21 4.51 -3.88
C ILE A 119 5.48 5.82 -3.55
N GLU A 120 6.19 6.80 -3.01
CA GLU A 120 5.61 8.11 -2.68
C GLU A 120 5.14 8.85 -3.93
N TYR A 121 5.88 8.78 -5.05
CA TYR A 121 5.45 9.31 -6.33
C TYR A 121 4.17 8.64 -6.85
N SER A 122 4.03 7.31 -6.70
CA SER A 122 2.82 6.59 -7.10
C SER A 122 1.57 7.06 -6.35
N TYR A 123 1.68 7.33 -5.05
CA TYR A 123 0.59 7.91 -4.26
C TYR A 123 0.29 9.37 -4.63
N GLY A 124 1.33 10.12 -5.02
CA GLY A 124 1.18 11.45 -5.61
C GLY A 124 0.35 11.42 -6.89
N LEU A 125 0.70 10.54 -7.83
CA LEU A 125 -0.04 10.35 -9.09
C LEU A 125 -1.51 9.98 -8.86
N LEU A 126 -1.77 9.03 -7.95
CA LEU A 126 -3.13 8.66 -7.59
C LEU A 126 -3.94 9.86 -7.06
N SER A 127 -3.31 10.68 -6.22
CA SER A 127 -3.95 11.86 -5.61
C SER A 127 -4.19 13.00 -6.61
N GLU A 128 -3.32 13.11 -7.62
CA GLU A 128 -3.44 14.06 -8.73
C GLU A 128 -4.56 13.67 -9.69
N LEU A 129 -4.61 12.40 -10.12
CA LEU A 129 -5.66 11.88 -11.00
C LEU A 129 -7.03 11.84 -10.31
N PHE A 130 -7.05 11.46 -9.02
CA PHE A 130 -8.27 11.22 -8.27
C PHE A 130 -8.29 12.01 -6.96
N HIS A 131 -8.46 13.34 -7.07
CA HIS A 131 -8.63 14.22 -5.91
C HIS A 131 -9.74 13.80 -4.94
N ILE A 132 -10.71 13.00 -5.39
CA ILE A 132 -11.74 12.42 -4.53
C ILE A 132 -11.14 11.55 -3.42
N CYS A 133 -10.03 10.85 -3.68
CA CYS A 133 -9.35 10.01 -2.69
C CYS A 133 -8.59 10.83 -1.62
N SER A 134 -8.15 12.06 -1.95
CA SER A 134 -7.47 12.95 -1.02
C SER A 134 -8.41 13.92 -0.28
N SER A 135 -9.67 14.03 -0.70
CA SER A 135 -10.66 14.93 -0.10
C SER A 135 -11.42 14.30 1.07
N SER A 136 -11.10 14.69 2.31
CA SER A 136 -11.81 14.23 3.51
C SER A 136 -13.28 14.65 3.59
N ARG A 137 -13.68 15.70 2.86
CA ARG A 137 -15.05 16.26 2.88
C ARG A 137 -16.06 15.35 2.21
N HIS A 138 -15.63 14.58 1.21
CA HIS A 138 -16.46 13.75 0.35
C HIS A 138 -16.45 12.26 0.75
N ASN A 139 -15.48 11.83 1.55
CA ASN A 139 -15.30 10.44 1.97
C ASN A 139 -16.06 10.11 3.28
N ARG A 140 -17.39 10.29 3.28
CA ARG A 140 -18.23 9.94 4.44
C ARG A 140 -18.63 8.47 4.41
N LEU A 141 -18.24 7.74 5.45
CA LEU A 141 -18.62 6.34 5.65
C LEU A 141 -20.06 6.23 6.21
N ALA A 142 -20.73 5.10 5.92
CA ALA A 142 -22.04 4.74 6.48
C ALA A 142 -23.15 5.80 6.29
N LYS A 143 -23.07 6.58 5.19
CA LYS A 143 -24.18 7.40 4.68
C LYS A 143 -25.04 6.56 3.73
N GLU A 144 -26.17 7.13 3.27
CA GLU A 144 -27.12 6.44 2.39
C GLU A 144 -26.47 5.94 1.09
N HIS A 145 -25.41 6.60 0.64
CA HIS A 145 -24.59 6.20 -0.51
C HIS A 145 -23.08 6.30 -0.20
N PRO A 146 -22.48 5.32 0.51
CA PRO A 146 -21.09 5.41 0.94
C PRO A 146 -20.14 4.80 -0.10
N TYR A 147 -20.02 5.44 -1.27
CA TYR A 147 -19.18 4.94 -2.38
C TYR A 147 -17.66 4.99 -2.10
N ALA A 148 -17.23 5.48 -0.93
CA ALA A 148 -15.81 5.67 -0.62
C ALA A 148 -14.99 4.37 -0.71
N ILE A 149 -15.62 3.21 -0.46
CA ILE A 149 -14.95 1.90 -0.53
C ILE A 149 -14.70 1.53 -1.99
N GLU A 150 -15.73 1.60 -2.82
CA GLU A 150 -15.70 1.30 -4.25
C GLU A 150 -14.82 2.29 -5.01
N GLN A 151 -14.92 3.57 -4.67
CA GLN A 151 -14.12 4.65 -5.24
C GLN A 151 -12.63 4.41 -5.03
N LEU A 152 -12.21 3.96 -3.85
CA LEU A 152 -10.80 3.70 -3.58
C LEU A 152 -10.25 2.56 -4.48
N ARG A 153 -11.02 1.48 -4.66
CA ARG A 153 -10.64 0.40 -5.58
C ARG A 153 -10.62 0.86 -7.03
N ALA A 154 -11.65 1.58 -7.46
CA ALA A 154 -11.76 2.10 -8.82
C ALA A 154 -10.63 3.09 -9.14
N ALA A 155 -10.25 3.95 -8.20
CA ALA A 155 -9.15 4.90 -8.39
C ALA A 155 -7.81 4.18 -8.62
N HIS A 156 -7.50 3.13 -7.85
CA HIS A 156 -6.28 2.33 -8.07
C HIS A 156 -6.33 1.58 -9.40
N LEU A 157 -7.47 0.97 -9.76
CA LEU A 157 -7.66 0.31 -11.06
C LEU A 157 -7.43 1.28 -12.23
N LEU A 158 -8.08 2.44 -12.19
CA LEU A 158 -7.97 3.46 -13.24
C LEU A 158 -6.57 4.09 -13.28
N CYS A 159 -5.90 4.22 -12.13
CA CYS A 159 -4.50 4.65 -12.07
C CYS A 159 -3.58 3.65 -12.78
N ASN A 160 -3.74 2.34 -12.54
CA ASN A 160 -2.97 1.32 -13.24
C ASN A 160 -3.25 1.34 -14.75
N ILE A 161 -4.50 1.53 -15.18
CA ILE A 161 -4.87 1.70 -16.60
C ILE A 161 -4.18 2.92 -17.20
N TYR A 162 -4.19 4.05 -16.50
CA TYR A 162 -3.50 5.26 -16.91
C TYR A 162 -2.00 5.00 -17.10
N VAL A 163 -1.36 4.27 -16.17
CA VAL A 163 0.04 3.87 -16.26
C VAL A 163 0.30 2.94 -17.46
N CYS A 164 -0.56 1.98 -17.75
CA CYS A 164 -0.43 1.10 -18.92
C CYS A 164 -0.48 1.90 -20.23
N LEU A 165 -1.36 2.90 -20.33
CA LEU A 165 -1.54 3.70 -21.55
C LEU A 165 -0.46 4.77 -21.76
N ASN A 166 0.01 5.39 -20.67
CA ASN A 166 0.89 6.57 -20.75
C ASN A 166 2.34 6.28 -20.38
N GLY A 167 2.62 5.06 -19.91
CA GLY A 167 3.82 4.76 -19.15
C GLY A 167 3.81 5.44 -17.78
N GLU A 168 4.72 5.02 -16.90
CA GLU A 168 4.95 5.75 -15.66
C GLU A 168 6.20 6.63 -15.78
N LYS A 169 6.02 7.94 -15.72
CA LYS A 169 7.10 8.92 -15.91
C LYS A 169 8.00 9.09 -14.68
N ALA A 170 7.53 8.72 -13.48
CA ALA A 170 8.19 9.08 -12.23
C ALA A 170 9.07 7.98 -11.63
N SER A 171 8.80 6.68 -11.87
CA SER A 171 9.54 5.66 -11.11
C SER A 171 9.76 4.27 -11.72
N GLY A 172 8.79 3.58 -12.31
CA GLY A 172 8.94 2.20 -12.79
C GLY A 172 10.01 2.06 -13.88
N HIS A 173 9.90 2.86 -14.93
CA HIS A 173 10.85 2.83 -16.05
C HIS A 173 12.20 3.46 -15.70
N ASN A 174 12.20 4.59 -14.98
CA ASN A 174 13.44 5.32 -14.68
C ASN A 174 14.25 4.73 -13.50
N MET A 175 13.59 4.10 -12.52
CA MET A 175 14.25 3.47 -11.36
C MET A 175 14.57 2.00 -11.62
N PHE A 176 13.60 1.25 -12.17
CA PHE A 176 13.70 -0.21 -12.29
C PHE A 176 13.84 -0.71 -13.73
N CYS A 177 13.88 0.19 -14.71
CA CYS A 177 13.98 -0.17 -16.13
C CYS A 177 12.89 -1.15 -16.60
N CYS A 178 11.74 -1.15 -15.92
CA CYS A 178 10.64 -2.08 -16.19
C CYS A 178 9.45 -1.31 -16.76
N ARG A 179 8.91 -1.76 -17.89
CA ARG A 179 7.76 -1.12 -18.54
C ARG A 179 6.45 -1.70 -17.99
N PRO A 180 5.39 -0.88 -17.87
CA PRO A 180 4.06 -1.40 -17.62
C PRO A 180 3.65 -2.44 -18.66
N PRO A 181 2.75 -3.38 -18.31
CA PRO A 181 2.12 -4.26 -19.29
C PRO A 181 1.29 -3.43 -20.27
N VAL A 182 0.95 -4.03 -21.42
CA VAL A 182 -0.09 -3.46 -22.28
C VAL A 182 -1.45 -3.53 -21.57
N LEU A 183 -2.37 -2.66 -21.96
CA LEU A 183 -3.66 -2.52 -21.28
C LEU A 183 -4.46 -3.82 -21.31
N GLU A 184 -4.45 -4.52 -22.44
CA GLU A 184 -5.18 -5.77 -22.65
C GLU A 184 -4.73 -6.85 -21.67
N ASP A 185 -3.42 -7.06 -21.55
CA ASP A 185 -2.85 -8.02 -20.60
C ASP A 185 -3.26 -7.67 -19.17
N TYR A 186 -3.14 -6.40 -18.79
CA TYR A 186 -3.48 -5.95 -17.44
C TYR A 186 -4.95 -6.21 -17.07
N LEU A 187 -5.88 -6.00 -18.01
CA LEU A 187 -7.31 -6.20 -17.77
C LEU A 187 -7.72 -7.68 -17.76
N THR A 188 -6.82 -8.59 -18.12
CA THR A 188 -7.05 -10.05 -18.08
C THR A 188 -6.47 -10.74 -16.83
N LEU A 189 -5.79 -10.00 -15.95
CA LEU A 189 -5.19 -10.49 -14.71
C LEU A 189 -6.21 -10.87 -13.63
#